data_AF-A0A8T4CG85-F1
#
_entry.id   AF-A0A8T4CG85-F1
#
_cell.length_a   1.000
_cell.length_b   1.000
_cell.length_c   1.000
_cell.angle_alpha   90.00
_cell.angle_beta   90.00
_cell.angle_gamma   90.00
#
_symmetry.space_group_name_H-M   'P 1'
#
loop_
_entity.id
_entity.type
_entity.pdbx_description
1 polymer ?
#
loop_
_entity_poly.entity_id
_entity_poly.type
_entity_poly.pdbx_seq_one_letter_code
_entity_poly.pdbx_strand_id
1 'polypeptide(L)'
;MFEGSPIYAQPQPYIILDAAKNLLQRFRYYEGASYLEEMSSILASVNETGNIEITEGNTKLKVSISGDKAEVLWLYTENGVDFSPKSLSLVFENQVLKELTDGWFLFTIGSTEVKIASEEEAIEIARNSGEDFTWTADGVVVSDFNVLEEPVSAVFHPTLREQGLALVPYWEVTLYLDKVYPGGVNRIAVGVWADTGEVRRIRALSG
;
A
#
# COMPACT_ATOMS: atom_id res chain seq x y z
N MET A 1 1.97 9.27 -29.75
CA MET A 1 0.93 8.64 -28.90
C MET A 1 0.01 7.90 -29.85
N PHE A 2 -0.12 6.58 -29.71
CA PHE A 2 -1.02 5.78 -30.54
C PHE A 2 -2.32 5.61 -29.76
N GLU A 3 -3.43 6.06 -30.35
CA GLU A 3 -4.77 5.83 -29.82
C GLU A 3 -5.43 4.69 -30.60
N GLY A 4 -6.07 3.77 -29.88
CA GLY A 4 -6.79 2.66 -30.47
C GLY A 4 -7.53 1.87 -29.40
N SER A 5 -8.74 1.42 -29.72
CA SER A 5 -9.49 0.52 -28.85
C SER A 5 -9.00 -0.92 -29.02
N PRO A 6 -8.90 -1.71 -27.95
CA PRO A 6 -8.56 -3.12 -28.07
C PRO A 6 -9.58 -3.86 -28.93
N ILE A 7 -9.10 -4.74 -29.81
CA ILE A 7 -9.92 -5.66 -30.59
C ILE A 7 -9.90 -7.01 -29.87
N TYR A 8 -11.07 -7.47 -29.44
CA TYR A 8 -11.17 -8.73 -28.71
C TYR A 8 -11.46 -9.89 -29.66
N ALA A 9 -10.79 -11.03 -29.43
CA ALA A 9 -11.08 -12.28 -30.14
C ALA A 9 -12.45 -12.87 -29.76
N GLN A 10 -13.02 -12.46 -28.62
CA GLN A 10 -14.32 -12.89 -28.12
C GLN A 10 -15.07 -11.71 -27.51
N PRO A 11 -16.42 -11.67 -27.57
CA PRO A 11 -17.22 -10.67 -26.87
C PRO A 11 -16.85 -10.60 -25.38
N GLN A 12 -16.71 -9.38 -24.86
CA GLN A 12 -16.48 -9.18 -23.42
C GLN A 12 -17.81 -9.15 -22.67
N PRO A 13 -17.87 -9.67 -21.44
CA PRO A 13 -19.05 -9.50 -20.60
C PRO A 13 -19.35 -8.03 -20.35
N TYR A 14 -20.63 -7.68 -20.35
CA TYR A 14 -21.08 -6.32 -20.00
C TYR A 14 -20.98 -6.04 -18.50
N ILE A 15 -21.03 -7.10 -17.68
CA ILE A 15 -20.93 -7.03 -16.23
C ILE A 15 -19.47 -7.21 -15.83
N ILE A 16 -18.94 -6.23 -15.10
CA ILE A 16 -17.52 -6.19 -14.70
C ILE A 16 -17.13 -7.42 -13.86
N LEU A 17 -18.00 -7.89 -12.98
CA LEU A 17 -17.75 -9.10 -12.19
C LEU A 17 -17.59 -10.34 -13.07
N ASP A 18 -18.37 -10.46 -14.15
CA ASP A 18 -18.22 -11.57 -15.10
C ASP A 18 -16.92 -11.45 -15.91
N ALA A 19 -16.54 -10.22 -16.27
CA ALA A 19 -15.26 -9.96 -16.92
C ALA A 19 -14.08 -10.33 -16.01
N ALA A 20 -14.13 -9.95 -14.73
CA ALA A 20 -13.12 -10.30 -13.73
C ALA A 20 -13.06 -11.83 -13.49
N LYS A 21 -14.20 -12.51 -13.35
CA LYS A 21 -14.27 -13.98 -13.21
C LYS A 21 -13.60 -14.69 -14.39
N ASN A 22 -13.94 -14.26 -15.62
CA ASN A 22 -13.38 -14.83 -16.84
C ASN A 22 -11.87 -14.58 -16.96
N LEU A 23 -11.41 -13.37 -16.62
CA LEU A 23 -9.99 -13.03 -16.66
C LEU A 23 -9.20 -13.83 -15.64
N LEU A 24 -9.67 -13.90 -14.39
CA LEU A 24 -9.03 -14.64 -13.32
C LEU A 24 -8.95 -16.14 -13.63
N GLN A 25 -10.00 -16.71 -14.24
CA GLN A 25 -9.98 -18.11 -14.69
C GLN A 25 -8.89 -18.35 -15.75
N ARG A 26 -8.74 -17.45 -16.71
CA ARG A 26 -7.68 -17.54 -17.73
C ARG A 26 -6.29 -17.37 -17.13
N PHE A 27 -6.17 -16.43 -16.19
CA PHE A 27 -4.90 -16.16 -15.51
C PHE A 27 -4.47 -17.36 -14.65
N ARG A 28 -5.41 -17.97 -13.92
CA ARG A 28 -5.20 -19.24 -13.20
C ARG A 28 -4.75 -20.35 -14.13
N TYR A 29 -5.38 -20.52 -15.29
CA TYR A 29 -5.00 -21.57 -16.24
C TYR A 29 -3.57 -21.37 -16.77
N TYR A 30 -3.14 -20.11 -16.92
CA TYR A 30 -1.81 -19.76 -17.41
C TYR A 30 -0.72 -19.92 -16.33
N GLU A 31 -0.90 -19.33 -15.15
CA GLU A 31 0.10 -19.33 -14.07
C GLU A 31 0.09 -20.61 -13.22
N GLY A 32 -1.08 -21.22 -13.02
CA GLY A 32 -1.24 -22.38 -12.13
C GLY A 32 -0.99 -22.08 -10.65
N ALA A 33 -0.97 -20.81 -10.23
CA ALA A 33 -0.68 -20.42 -8.85
C ALA A 33 -1.87 -20.68 -7.91
N SER A 34 -1.60 -21.24 -6.73
CA SER A 34 -2.65 -21.66 -5.78
C SER A 34 -3.52 -20.52 -5.25
N TYR A 35 -2.94 -19.33 -5.06
CA TYR A 35 -3.69 -18.15 -4.58
C TYR A 35 -4.78 -17.73 -5.56
N LEU A 36 -4.62 -18.00 -6.86
CA LEU A 36 -5.64 -17.70 -7.87
C LEU A 36 -6.88 -18.60 -7.72
N GLU A 37 -6.72 -19.81 -7.15
CA GLU A 37 -7.86 -20.69 -6.87
C GLU A 37 -8.72 -20.12 -5.74
N GLU A 38 -8.08 -19.69 -4.65
CA GLU A 38 -8.73 -19.06 -3.50
C GLU A 38 -9.42 -17.76 -3.94
N MET A 39 -8.72 -16.88 -4.64
CA MET A 39 -9.30 -15.63 -5.18
C MET A 39 -10.50 -15.90 -6.10
N SER A 40 -10.43 -16.95 -6.93
CA SER A 40 -11.54 -17.34 -7.81
C SER A 40 -12.75 -17.81 -7.01
N SER A 41 -12.53 -18.56 -5.93
CA SER A 41 -13.58 -19.03 -5.03
C SER A 41 -14.29 -17.85 -4.35
N ILE A 42 -13.52 -16.90 -3.80
CA ILE A 42 -14.06 -15.70 -3.15
C ILE A 42 -14.87 -14.87 -4.15
N LEU A 43 -14.36 -14.65 -5.36
CA LEU A 43 -15.10 -13.88 -6.37
C LEU A 43 -16.36 -14.60 -6.85
N ALA A 44 -16.35 -15.93 -6.88
CA ALA A 44 -17.52 -16.72 -7.25
C ALA A 44 -18.65 -16.63 -6.21
N SER A 45 -18.34 -16.36 -4.93
CA SER A 45 -19.35 -16.19 -3.87
C SER A 45 -20.06 -14.82 -3.92
N VAL A 46 -19.53 -13.87 -4.70
CA VAL A 46 -20.12 -12.54 -4.89
C VAL A 46 -21.38 -12.61 -5.73
N ASN A 47 -22.52 -12.34 -5.08
CA ASN A 47 -23.85 -12.28 -5.69
C ASN A 47 -24.41 -10.85 -5.81
N GLU A 48 -23.75 -9.87 -5.17
CA GLU A 48 -24.20 -8.49 -5.12
C GLU A 48 -23.51 -7.66 -6.20
N THR A 49 -24.27 -6.71 -6.77
CA THR A 49 -23.74 -5.73 -7.71
C THR A 49 -23.45 -4.42 -6.96
N GLY A 50 -22.18 -4.02 -6.90
CA GLY A 50 -21.79 -2.78 -6.24
C GLY A 50 -20.43 -2.88 -5.56
N ASN A 51 -20.19 -1.96 -4.63
CA ASN A 51 -19.00 -2.01 -3.80
C ASN A 51 -19.14 -3.13 -2.77
N ILE A 52 -18.14 -3.99 -2.68
CA ILE A 52 -18.13 -5.11 -1.74
C ILE A 52 -16.77 -5.22 -1.05
N GLU A 53 -16.78 -5.71 0.19
CA GLU A 53 -15.60 -6.14 0.91
C GLU A 53 -15.89 -7.50 1.56
N ILE A 54 -15.11 -8.52 1.20
CA ILE A 54 -15.25 -9.89 1.72
C ILE A 54 -13.86 -10.35 2.14
N THR A 55 -13.76 -10.97 3.32
CA THR A 55 -12.52 -11.59 3.79
C THR A 55 -12.76 -13.07 4.03
N GLU A 56 -11.97 -13.92 3.37
CA GLU A 56 -11.92 -15.36 3.62
C GLU A 56 -10.46 -15.73 3.94
N GLY A 57 -10.22 -16.31 5.12
CA GLY A 57 -8.86 -16.54 5.61
C GLY A 57 -8.05 -15.24 5.67
N ASN A 58 -6.88 -15.23 5.03
CA ASN A 58 -5.99 -14.06 4.94
C ASN A 58 -6.15 -13.31 3.61
N THR A 59 -7.19 -13.60 2.83
CA THR A 59 -7.46 -12.94 1.55
C THR A 59 -8.67 -12.03 1.69
N LYS A 60 -8.46 -10.75 1.42
CA LYS A 60 -9.53 -9.75 1.37
C LYS A 60 -9.80 -9.33 -0.07
N LEU A 61 -11.02 -9.56 -0.55
CA LEU A 61 -11.56 -9.03 -1.79
C LEU A 61 -12.23 -7.67 -1.53
N LYS A 62 -11.83 -6.65 -2.27
CA LYS A 62 -12.51 -5.37 -2.40
C LYS A 62 -12.93 -5.18 -3.86
N VAL A 63 -14.22 -4.92 -4.09
CA VAL A 63 -14.71 -4.43 -5.37
C VAL A 63 -15.14 -2.99 -5.17
N SER A 64 -14.63 -2.09 -6.00
CA SER A 64 -15.01 -0.68 -6.01
C SER A 64 -15.53 -0.33 -7.39
N ILE A 65 -16.71 0.27 -7.47
CA ILE A 65 -17.35 0.71 -8.71
C ILE A 65 -17.70 2.18 -8.55
N SER A 66 -17.21 3.02 -9.46
CA SER A 66 -17.49 4.45 -9.48
C SER A 66 -17.59 4.96 -10.91
N GLY A 67 -18.83 5.22 -11.36
CA GLY A 67 -19.10 5.64 -12.73
C GLY A 67 -18.70 4.57 -13.74
N ASP A 68 -17.78 4.92 -14.64
CA ASP A 68 -17.21 4.04 -15.67
C ASP A 68 -15.95 3.27 -15.20
N LYS A 69 -15.51 3.50 -13.96
CA LYS A 69 -14.34 2.86 -13.36
C LYS A 69 -14.75 1.77 -12.39
N ALA A 70 -14.00 0.68 -12.41
CA ALA A 70 -14.08 -0.33 -11.37
C ALA A 70 -12.72 -0.93 -11.06
N GLU A 71 -12.54 -1.33 -9.82
CA GLU A 71 -11.39 -2.09 -9.36
C GLU A 71 -11.87 -3.36 -8.66
N VAL A 72 -11.27 -4.49 -9.02
CA VAL A 72 -11.39 -5.75 -8.29
C VAL A 72 -10.03 -6.07 -7.71
N LEU A 73 -9.89 -5.92 -6.39
CA LEU A 73 -8.64 -6.00 -5.66
C LEU A 73 -8.72 -7.16 -4.66
N TRP A 74 -7.78 -8.08 -4.74
CA TRP A 74 -7.50 -9.03 -3.67
C TRP A 74 -6.22 -8.60 -2.99
N LEU A 75 -6.20 -8.52 -1.67
CA LEU A 75 -5.00 -8.21 -0.90
C LEU A 75 -4.85 -9.16 0.27
N TYR A 76 -3.61 -9.41 0.66
CA TYR A 76 -3.32 -10.15 1.87
C TYR A 76 -3.65 -9.30 3.10
N THR A 77 -4.41 -9.85 4.04
CA THR A 77 -4.77 -9.19 5.30
C THR A 77 -4.56 -10.15 6.47
N GLU A 78 -3.96 -9.66 7.55
CA GLU A 78 -3.79 -10.45 8.78
C GLU A 78 -3.58 -9.50 9.97
N ASN A 79 -4.11 -9.87 11.15
CA ASN A 79 -3.99 -9.08 12.38
C ASN A 79 -4.40 -7.59 12.24
N GLY A 80 -5.42 -7.31 11.42
CA GLY A 80 -5.92 -5.95 11.18
C GLY A 80 -5.05 -5.12 10.22
N VAL A 81 -4.04 -5.72 9.59
CA VAL A 81 -3.16 -5.05 8.63
C VAL A 81 -3.48 -5.49 7.20
N ASP A 82 -3.77 -4.52 6.33
CA ASP A 82 -3.91 -4.75 4.89
C ASP A 82 -2.53 -4.58 4.21
N PHE A 83 -1.93 -5.69 3.78
CA PHE A 83 -0.63 -5.74 3.09
C PHE A 83 -0.78 -5.41 1.61
N SER A 84 -1.14 -4.16 1.32
CA SER A 84 -1.51 -3.70 -0.02
C SER A 84 -0.50 -4.02 -1.14
N PRO A 85 0.84 -4.08 -0.94
CA PRO A 85 1.73 -4.50 -2.02
C PRO A 85 1.57 -5.97 -2.39
N LYS A 86 1.21 -6.85 -1.44
CA LYS A 86 0.89 -8.26 -1.71
C LYS A 86 -0.58 -8.38 -2.11
N SER A 87 -0.86 -7.96 -3.34
CA SER A 87 -2.21 -7.92 -3.90
C SER A 87 -2.26 -8.36 -5.36
N LEU A 88 -3.46 -8.70 -5.83
CA LEU A 88 -3.81 -8.80 -7.25
C LEU A 88 -4.90 -7.74 -7.51
N SER A 89 -4.67 -6.83 -8.45
CA SER A 89 -5.65 -5.81 -8.84
C SER A 89 -5.99 -5.89 -10.32
N LEU A 90 -7.29 -5.77 -10.62
CA LEU A 90 -7.84 -5.64 -11.95
C LEU A 90 -8.59 -4.30 -12.04
N VAL A 91 -8.06 -3.37 -12.83
CA VAL A 91 -8.68 -2.05 -13.03
C VAL A 91 -9.37 -2.01 -14.37
N PHE A 92 -10.65 -1.68 -14.35
CA PHE A 92 -11.51 -1.51 -15.52
C PHE A 92 -11.88 -0.05 -15.68
N GLU A 93 -11.87 0.44 -16.92
CA GLU A 93 -12.38 1.75 -17.29
C GLU A 93 -13.18 1.60 -18.59
N ASN A 94 -14.40 2.11 -18.61
CA ASN A 94 -15.32 1.94 -19.73
C ASN A 94 -15.49 0.45 -20.13
N GLN A 95 -15.60 -0.41 -19.11
CA GLN A 95 -15.74 -1.88 -19.24
C GLN A 95 -14.53 -2.59 -19.89
N VAL A 96 -13.41 -1.87 -20.07
CA VAL A 96 -12.17 -2.41 -20.64
C VAL A 96 -11.14 -2.55 -19.53
N LEU A 97 -10.46 -3.71 -19.47
CA LEU A 97 -9.32 -3.89 -18.58
C LEU A 97 -8.21 -2.91 -18.98
N LYS A 98 -7.82 -2.04 -18.05
CA LYS A 98 -6.74 -1.07 -18.20
C LYS A 98 -5.46 -1.53 -17.56
N GLU A 99 -5.58 -2.19 -16.40
CA GLU A 99 -4.44 -2.60 -15.59
C GLU A 99 -4.71 -3.97 -14.98
N LEU A 100 -3.67 -4.81 -14.99
CA LEU A 100 -3.55 -5.99 -14.17
C LEU A 100 -2.21 -5.88 -13.44
N THR A 101 -2.27 -5.89 -12.11
CA THR A 101 -1.08 -5.85 -11.26
C THR A 101 -1.11 -7.04 -10.31
N ASP A 102 -0.08 -7.88 -10.33
CA ASP A 102 0.06 -9.05 -9.44
C ASP A 102 1.33 -8.90 -8.58
N GLY A 103 1.16 -8.32 -7.39
CA GLY A 103 2.17 -8.31 -6.33
C GLY A 103 2.07 -9.53 -5.41
N TRP A 104 1.01 -10.34 -5.52
CA TRP A 104 0.82 -11.50 -4.66
C TRP A 104 1.93 -12.54 -4.85
N PHE A 105 2.33 -12.78 -6.09
CA PHE A 105 3.47 -13.63 -6.42
C PHE A 105 4.81 -13.06 -5.90
N LEU A 106 4.95 -11.73 -5.92
CA LEU A 106 6.23 -11.07 -5.69
C LEU A 106 6.58 -10.94 -4.20
N PHE A 107 5.62 -10.53 -3.37
CA PHE A 107 5.89 -10.19 -1.98
C PHE A 107 5.64 -11.34 -1.01
N THR A 108 6.42 -11.40 0.05
CA THR A 108 6.22 -12.30 1.19
C THR A 108 5.85 -11.51 2.44
N ILE A 109 5.38 -12.18 3.49
CA ILE A 109 5.05 -11.54 4.77
C ILE A 109 6.19 -11.82 5.74
N GLY A 110 6.87 -10.76 6.19
CA GLY A 110 7.99 -10.85 7.13
C GLY A 110 7.53 -10.84 8.59
N SER A 111 6.46 -10.11 8.89
CA SER A 111 5.82 -10.07 10.20
C SER A 111 4.38 -9.60 10.05
N THR A 112 3.51 -10.12 10.91
CA THR A 112 2.12 -9.65 11.09
C THR A 112 1.88 -9.09 12.48
N GLU A 113 2.93 -8.98 13.29
CA GLU A 113 2.85 -8.40 14.62
C GLU A 113 2.73 -6.87 14.53
N VAL A 114 1.84 -6.30 15.33
CA VAL A 114 1.70 -4.85 15.51
C VAL A 114 1.89 -4.56 17.00
N LYS A 115 3.12 -4.22 17.39
CA LYS A 115 3.47 -3.82 18.75
C LYS A 115 3.21 -2.33 18.98
N ILE A 116 3.55 -1.51 17.99
CA ILE A 116 3.25 -0.07 17.97
C ILE A 116 1.91 0.12 17.26
N ALA A 117 0.84 0.07 18.03
CA ALA A 117 -0.52 -0.02 17.50
C ALA A 117 -1.22 1.33 17.33
N SER A 118 -0.72 2.39 17.97
CA SER A 118 -1.32 3.72 17.90
C SER A 118 -0.43 4.74 17.17
N GLU A 119 -1.10 5.73 16.59
CA GLU A 119 -0.45 6.87 15.95
C GLU A 119 0.35 7.68 16.97
N GLU A 120 -0.17 7.88 18.19
CA GLU A 120 0.47 8.66 19.23
C GLU A 120 1.81 8.04 19.68
N GLU A 121 1.85 6.71 19.84
CA GLU A 121 3.07 5.99 20.23
C GLU A 121 4.14 6.10 19.12
N ALA A 122 3.73 5.97 17.85
CA ALA A 122 4.62 6.15 16.72
C ALA A 122 5.17 7.59 16.63
N ILE A 123 4.32 8.59 16.90
CA ILE A 123 4.72 10.00 16.94
C ILE A 123 5.71 10.27 18.08
N GLU A 124 5.48 9.70 19.26
CA GLU A 124 6.39 9.84 20.41
C GLU A 124 7.78 9.26 20.08
N ILE A 125 7.83 8.04 19.54
CA ILE A 125 9.10 7.41 19.09
C ILE A 125 9.80 8.29 18.05
N ALA A 126 9.03 8.84 17.11
CA ALA A 126 9.56 9.70 16.06
C ALA A 126 10.15 11.01 16.60
N ARG A 127 9.47 11.69 17.52
CA ARG A 127 9.96 12.93 18.15
C ARG A 127 11.24 12.68 18.92
N ASN A 128 11.23 11.67 19.80
CA ASN A 128 12.39 11.30 20.61
C ASN A 128 13.61 10.98 19.73
N SER A 129 13.40 10.28 18.62
CA SER A 129 14.49 9.93 17.70
C SER A 129 14.97 11.11 16.84
N GLY A 130 14.11 12.12 16.66
CA GLY A 130 14.42 13.33 15.90
C GLY A 130 15.31 14.33 16.65
N GLU A 131 15.39 14.27 17.98
CA GLU A 131 16.14 15.24 18.80
C GLU A 131 17.64 15.27 18.47
N ASP A 132 18.24 14.09 18.26
CA ASP A 132 19.68 13.96 17.94
C ASP A 132 19.96 13.93 16.42
N PHE A 133 18.93 14.09 15.60
CA PHE A 133 19.09 14.02 14.15
C PHE A 133 19.89 15.21 13.63
N THR A 134 20.74 14.99 12.64
CA THR A 134 21.46 16.06 11.94
C THR A 134 21.45 15.79 10.45
N TRP A 135 21.50 16.85 9.64
CA TRP A 135 21.71 16.71 8.21
C TRP A 135 22.69 17.75 7.70
N THR A 136 23.29 17.47 6.55
CA THR A 136 24.16 18.42 5.85
C THR A 136 23.48 18.85 4.56
N ALA A 137 23.36 20.15 4.37
CA ALA A 137 22.87 20.74 3.12
C ALA A 137 23.70 21.97 2.77
N ASP A 138 24.10 22.07 1.51
CA ASP A 138 24.91 23.19 0.99
C ASP A 138 26.19 23.45 1.80
N GLY A 139 26.81 22.39 2.34
CA GLY A 139 28.00 22.47 3.19
C GLY A 139 27.74 22.93 4.63
N VAL A 140 26.48 23.17 5.00
CA VAL A 140 26.06 23.53 6.36
C VAL A 140 25.53 22.29 7.07
N VAL A 141 26.10 21.99 8.23
CA VAL A 141 25.55 20.98 9.16
C VAL A 141 24.45 21.64 9.97
N VAL A 142 23.24 21.11 9.88
CA VAL A 142 22.10 21.51 10.69
C VAL A 142 21.92 20.49 11.80
N SER A 143 22.05 20.96 13.03
CA SER A 143 21.88 20.18 14.26
C SER A 143 21.06 20.91 15.33
N ASP A 144 20.61 22.13 15.04
CA ASP A 144 19.78 22.94 15.91
C ASP A 144 18.53 23.35 15.12
N PHE A 145 17.44 22.64 15.37
CA PHE A 145 16.15 22.89 14.75
C PHE A 145 15.00 22.67 15.73
N ASN A 146 13.91 23.38 15.51
CA ASN A 146 12.72 23.23 16.31
C ASN A 146 11.68 22.42 15.54
N VAL A 147 11.24 21.33 16.14
CA VAL A 147 10.09 20.56 15.70
C VAL A 147 8.83 21.18 16.30
N LEU A 148 7.81 21.42 15.47
CA LEU A 148 6.51 21.89 15.94
C LEU A 148 5.73 20.76 16.60
N GLU A 149 4.92 21.10 17.60
CA GLU A 149 3.90 20.17 18.12
C GLU A 149 2.90 19.81 17.03
N GLU A 150 2.40 20.79 16.27
CA GLU A 150 1.51 20.61 15.14
C GLU A 150 1.92 21.52 13.97
N PRO A 151 1.72 21.09 12.70
CA PRO A 151 1.10 19.84 12.30
C PRO A 151 2.03 18.63 12.44
N VAL A 152 1.45 17.46 12.68
CA VAL A 152 2.09 16.15 12.54
C VAL A 152 1.26 15.24 11.62
N SER A 153 1.91 14.30 10.95
CA SER A 153 1.22 13.25 10.18
C SER A 153 1.86 11.90 10.46
N ALA A 154 1.07 10.91 10.82
CA ALA A 154 1.49 9.52 10.86
C ALA A 154 0.69 8.69 9.86
N VAL A 155 1.38 7.94 9.01
CA VAL A 155 0.74 7.04 8.04
C VAL A 155 1.17 5.62 8.34
N PHE A 156 0.20 4.78 8.70
CA PHE A 156 0.41 3.34 8.86
C PHE A 156 0.27 2.63 7.54
N HIS A 157 1.31 1.92 7.12
CA HIS A 157 1.25 1.06 5.93
C HIS A 157 2.34 -0.02 5.99
N PRO A 158 2.11 -1.21 5.41
CA PRO A 158 3.19 -2.17 5.25
C PRO A 158 4.24 -1.70 4.25
N THR A 159 5.50 -2.05 4.50
CA THR A 159 6.61 -1.79 3.57
C THR A 159 7.65 -2.89 3.63
N LEU A 160 8.58 -2.90 2.67
CA LEU A 160 9.65 -3.89 2.59
C LEU A 160 10.62 -3.74 3.77
N ARG A 161 10.87 -4.85 4.49
CA ARG A 161 12.02 -5.00 5.39
C ARG A 161 13.30 -4.73 4.57
N GLU A 162 14.32 -4.18 5.23
CA GLU A 162 15.54 -3.63 4.62
C GLU A 162 16.18 -4.49 3.51
N GLN A 163 16.06 -5.82 3.61
CA GLN A 163 16.55 -6.75 2.62
C GLN A 163 15.42 -7.68 2.16
N GLY A 164 15.19 -7.70 0.84
CA GLY A 164 14.26 -8.64 0.20
C GLY A 164 12.86 -8.09 -0.05
N LEU A 165 11.92 -9.01 -0.24
CA LEU A 165 10.54 -8.73 -0.63
C LEU A 165 9.54 -9.02 0.50
N ALA A 166 10.03 -9.08 1.74
CA ALA A 166 9.22 -9.34 2.91
C ALA A 166 8.58 -8.05 3.42
N LEU A 167 7.25 -8.02 3.47
CA LEU A 167 6.47 -6.89 3.97
C LEU A 167 6.30 -6.96 5.49
N VAL A 168 6.38 -5.80 6.13
CA VAL A 168 6.24 -5.63 7.58
C VAL A 168 5.42 -4.36 7.87
N PRO A 169 4.53 -4.37 8.88
CA PRO A 169 3.83 -3.19 9.38
C PRO A 169 4.78 -2.03 9.73
N TYR A 170 4.45 -0.82 9.29
CA TYR A 170 5.36 0.33 9.40
C TYR A 170 4.59 1.66 9.54
N TRP A 171 5.15 2.56 10.32
CA TRP A 171 4.71 3.94 10.46
C TRP A 171 5.67 4.88 9.75
N GLU A 172 5.15 5.73 8.87
CA GLU A 172 5.86 6.90 8.36
C GLU A 172 5.32 8.16 9.04
N VAL A 173 6.11 8.72 9.95
CA VAL A 173 5.77 9.93 10.71
C VAL A 173 6.48 11.12 10.09
N THR A 174 5.75 12.19 9.80
CA THR A 174 6.29 13.46 9.31
C THR A 174 6.11 14.54 10.36
N LEU A 175 7.24 15.06 10.85
CA LEU A 175 7.35 16.13 11.81
C LEU A 175 7.66 17.44 11.06
N TYR A 176 6.94 18.51 11.36
CA TYR A 176 7.13 19.82 10.71
C TYR A 176 8.06 20.70 11.53
N LEU A 177 8.89 21.48 10.84
CA LEU A 177 9.82 22.41 11.47
C LEU A 177 9.23 23.82 11.54
N ASP A 178 9.72 24.64 12.48
CA ASP A 178 9.26 26.02 12.69
C ASP A 178 9.53 26.97 11.51
N LYS A 179 10.51 26.63 10.66
CA LYS A 179 10.90 27.39 9.48
C LYS A 179 11.60 26.50 8.45
N VAL A 180 12.02 27.12 7.35
CA VAL A 180 12.86 26.49 6.33
C VAL A 180 14.34 26.63 6.73
N TYR A 181 15.02 25.49 6.80
CA TYR A 181 16.44 25.33 7.11
C TYR A 181 17.27 25.10 5.82
N PRO A 182 18.61 25.14 5.90
CA PRO A 182 19.49 24.83 4.76
C PRO A 182 19.08 23.58 3.99
N GLY A 183 19.18 23.64 2.65
CA GLY A 183 18.66 22.61 1.75
C GLY A 183 17.15 22.70 1.48
N GLY A 184 16.49 23.79 1.88
CA GLY A 184 15.04 23.95 1.73
C GLY A 184 14.23 23.05 2.66
N VAL A 185 14.86 22.51 3.71
CA VAL A 185 14.29 21.52 4.62
C VAL A 185 13.31 22.20 5.57
N ASN A 186 12.07 21.72 5.61
CA ASN A 186 11.04 22.23 6.53
C ASN A 186 10.29 21.10 7.25
N ARG A 187 10.72 19.85 7.05
CA ARG A 187 10.10 18.64 7.60
C ARG A 187 11.16 17.58 7.86
N ILE A 188 10.89 16.70 8.82
CA ILE A 188 11.65 15.48 9.10
C ILE A 188 10.68 14.29 9.00
N ALA A 189 11.03 13.30 8.20
CA ALA A 189 10.29 12.03 8.14
C ALA A 189 11.04 10.94 8.90
N VAL A 190 10.35 10.31 9.84
CA VAL A 190 10.84 9.20 10.65
C VAL A 190 10.07 7.93 10.31
N GLY A 191 10.81 6.86 10.10
CA GLY A 191 10.29 5.54 9.83
C GLY A 191 10.38 4.63 11.04
N VAL A 192 9.25 4.12 11.51
CA VAL A 192 9.19 3.23 12.68
C VAL A 192 8.61 1.88 12.28
N TRP A 193 9.33 0.80 12.59
CA TRP A 193 8.81 -0.55 12.42
C TRP A 193 7.73 -0.83 13.45
N ALA A 194 6.50 -1.10 13.02
CA ALA A 194 5.41 -1.29 13.97
C ALA A 194 5.46 -2.64 14.70
N ASP A 195 6.24 -3.60 14.20
CA ASP A 195 6.43 -4.91 14.82
C ASP A 195 7.50 -4.93 15.93
N THR A 196 8.41 -3.95 15.95
CA THR A 196 9.57 -3.91 16.85
C THR A 196 9.73 -2.60 17.61
N GLY A 197 9.15 -1.50 17.10
CA GLY A 197 9.38 -0.14 17.62
C GLY A 197 10.71 0.49 17.18
N GLU A 198 11.52 -0.23 16.40
CA GLU A 198 12.82 0.26 15.95
C GLU A 198 12.67 1.36 14.89
N VAL A 199 13.46 2.42 15.03
CA VAL A 199 13.56 3.48 14.01
C VAL A 199 14.45 3.00 12.86
N ARG A 200 13.83 2.82 11.70
CA ARG A 200 14.49 2.40 10.46
C ARG A 200 15.30 3.52 9.84
N ARG A 201 14.71 4.72 9.76
CA ARG A 201 15.27 5.84 9.02
C ARG A 201 14.76 7.17 9.53
N ILE A 202 15.61 8.19 9.44
CA ILE A 202 15.25 9.59 9.64
C ILE A 202 15.74 10.36 8.41
N ARG A 203 14.89 11.22 7.83
CA ARG A 203 15.18 11.96 6.60
C ARG A 203 14.74 13.41 6.72
N ALA A 204 15.63 14.33 6.33
CA ALA A 204 15.28 15.72 6.07
C ALA A 204 14.51 15.81 4.75
N LEU A 205 13.37 16.52 4.74
CA LEU A 205 12.52 16.69 3.56
C LEU A 205 12.38 18.18 3.22
N SER A 206 12.57 18.50 1.94
CA SER A 206 12.38 19.84 1.40
C SER A 206 10.93 20.12 1.04
N GLY A 207 10.53 21.38 1.21
CA GLY A 207 9.20 21.96 0.97
C GLY A 207 8.79 22.01 -0.48
#